data_AF-A0A3D0UT98-F1
#
_entry.id   AF-A0A3D0UT98-F1
#
_cell.length_a   1.000
_cell.length_b   1.000
_cell.length_c   1.000
_cell.angle_alpha   90.00
_cell.angle_beta   90.00
_cell.angle_gamma   90.00
#
_symmetry.space_group_name_H-M   'P 1'
#
loop_
_entity.id
_entity.type
_entity.pdbx_description
1 polymer ?
#
loop_
_entity_poly.entity_id
_entity_poly.type
_entity_poly.pdbx_seq_one_letter_code
_entity_poly.pdbx_strand_id
1 'polypeptide(L)'
;MGIGLGVFNIYEALRLRKVCNAWQPEVIWFNSTLRRLGWMPLWSTRKSKSERWMMYHDFGYFYPYPSQLTDIQQIKTPMNIKHFFAMNTSKNPIRLLLLL
;
A
#
# COMPACT_ATOMS: atom_id res chain seq x y z
N MET A 1 20.07 -6.49 -9.80
CA MET A 1 20.41 -6.03 -8.42
C MET A 1 19.38 -5.01 -7.93
N GLY A 2 18.12 -5.40 -7.63
CA GLY A 2 17.05 -4.37 -7.50
C GLY A 2 15.90 -4.64 -6.53
N ILE A 3 15.93 -5.69 -5.71
CA ILE A 3 14.83 -5.97 -4.76
C ILE A 3 15.23 -5.61 -3.31
N GLY A 4 16.52 -5.74 -2.96
CA GLY A 4 16.98 -5.46 -1.58
C GLY A 4 17.00 -3.98 -1.19
N LEU A 5 17.29 -3.07 -2.12
CA LEU A 5 17.34 -1.62 -1.85
C LEU A 5 15.98 -0.93 -1.98
N GLY A 6 15.06 -1.47 -2.78
CA GLY A 6 13.71 -0.91 -2.93
C GLY A 6 12.87 -1.06 -1.65
N VAL A 7 13.01 -2.18 -0.93
CA VAL A 7 12.21 -2.44 0.29
C VAL A 7 12.49 -1.42 1.41
N PHE A 8 13.71 -0.88 1.46
CA PHE A 8 14.18 0.03 2.50
C PHE A 8 14.60 1.37 1.87
N ASN A 9 13.63 2.18 1.47
CA ASN A 9 13.85 3.54 0.96
C ASN A 9 14.35 4.51 2.07
N ILE A 10 15.55 4.26 2.59
CA ILE A 10 16.17 5.02 3.69
C ILE A 10 16.36 6.48 3.29
N TYR A 11 16.87 6.73 2.08
CA TYR A 11 17.13 8.07 1.57
C TYR A 11 15.84 8.91 1.55
N GLU A 12 14.76 8.37 0.98
CA GLU A 12 13.46 9.05 0.95
C GLU A 12 12.88 9.24 2.36
N ALA A 13 13.08 8.28 3.26
CA ALA A 13 12.65 8.42 4.66
C ALA A 13 13.35 9.58 5.37
N LEU A 14 14.66 9.72 5.17
CA LEU A 14 15.43 10.83 5.75
C LEU A 14 15.03 12.17 5.14
N ARG A 15 14.85 12.22 3.82
CA ARG A 15 14.39 13.42 3.11
C ARG A 15 13.01 13.85 3.58
N LEU A 16 12.06 12.92 3.63
CA LEU A 16 10.70 13.17 4.13
C LEU A 16 10.73 13.68 5.57
N ARG A 17 11.52 13.05 6.44
CA ARG A 17 11.67 13.51 7.83
C ARG A 17 12.18 14.94 7.92
N LYS A 18 13.16 15.33 7.11
CA LYS A 18 13.65 16.73 7.07
C LYS A 18 12.55 17.69 6.64
N VAL A 19 11.79 17.34 5.60
CA VAL A 19 10.68 18.17 5.11
C VAL A 19 9.57 18.29 6.16
N CYS A 20 9.13 17.17 6.75
CA CYS A 20 8.10 17.18 7.79
C CYS A 20 8.54 17.99 9.01
N ASN A 21 9.82 17.92 9.40
CA ASN A 21 10.32 18.70 10.53
C ASN A 21 10.36 20.20 10.22
N ALA A 22 10.75 20.60 9.01
CA ALA A 22 10.87 22.00 8.61
C ALA A 22 9.51 22.64 8.33
N TRP A 23 8.62 21.92 7.65
CA TRP A 23 7.33 22.45 7.20
C TRP A 23 6.20 22.22 8.21
N GLN A 24 6.30 21.20 9.08
CA GLN A 24 5.26 20.81 10.04
C GLN A 24 3.88 20.66 9.39
N PRO A 25 3.72 19.77 8.38
CA PRO A 25 2.45 19.61 7.70
C PRO A 25 1.34 19.14 8.66
N GLU A 26 0.13 19.60 8.43
CA GLU A 26 -1.05 19.11 9.18
C GLU A 26 -1.46 17.71 8.73
N VAL A 27 -1.33 17.41 7.43
CA VAL A 27 -1.69 16.11 6.84
C VAL A 27 -0.54 15.57 6.00
N ILE A 28 -0.25 14.28 6.14
CA ILE A 28 0.67 13.55 5.26
C ILE A 28 -0.10 12.46 4.52
N TRP A 29 -0.18 12.61 3.20
CA TRP A 29 -0.84 11.66 2.31
C TRP A 29 0.16 10.64 1.75
N PHE A 30 -0.06 9.35 2.03
CA PHE A 30 0.79 8.26 1.56
C PHE A 30 0.12 7.45 0.46
N ASN A 31 0.91 6.96 -0.50
CA ASN A 31 0.47 5.91 -1.41
C ASN A 31 0.55 4.53 -0.74
N SER A 32 -0.50 3.73 -0.87
CA SER A 32 -0.63 2.37 -0.34
C SER A 32 0.53 1.42 -0.69
N THR A 33 1.21 1.63 -1.82
CA THR A 33 2.35 0.84 -2.28
C THR A 33 3.57 0.97 -1.37
N LEU A 34 3.73 2.11 -0.68
CA LEU A 34 4.82 2.33 0.28
C LEU A 34 4.81 1.29 1.41
N ARG A 35 3.67 0.69 1.74
CA ARG A 35 3.62 -0.37 2.76
C ARG A 35 4.38 -1.64 2.37
N ARG A 36 4.60 -1.87 1.07
CA ARG A 36 5.26 -3.08 0.54
C ARG A 36 6.62 -2.76 -0.08
N LEU A 37 6.71 -1.65 -0.80
CA LEU A 37 7.87 -1.29 -1.62
C LEU A 37 8.74 -0.19 -0.99
N GLY A 38 8.50 0.20 0.26
CA GLY A 38 9.23 1.31 0.85
C GLY A 38 8.63 1.77 2.16
N TRP A 39 8.67 0.92 3.18
CA TRP A 39 7.93 1.15 4.43
C TRP A 39 8.60 2.18 5.37
N MET A 40 9.88 2.47 5.17
CA MET A 40 10.65 3.35 6.04
C MET A 40 10.15 4.81 6.10
N PRO A 41 9.73 5.45 4.99
CA PRO A 41 9.03 6.73 5.04
C PRO A 41 7.82 6.74 5.98
N LEU A 42 6.99 5.70 5.97
CA LEU A 42 5.83 5.56 6.88
C LEU A 42 6.26 5.46 8.35
N TRP A 43 7.40 4.82 8.62
CA TRP A 43 7.95 4.73 9.97
C TRP A 43 8.58 6.05 10.43
N SER A 44 9.29 6.75 9.54
CA SER A 44 9.98 8.02 9.83
C SER A 44 9.04 9.13 10.27
N THR A 45 7.79 9.11 9.81
CA THR A 45 6.74 10.08 10.14
C THR A 45 5.82 9.61 11.28
N ARG A 46 6.06 8.44 11.88
CA ARG A 46 5.21 7.88 12.95
C ARG A 46 5.15 8.74 14.21
N LYS A 47 6.19 9.54 14.47
CA LYS A 47 6.25 10.48 15.59
C LYS A 47 5.79 11.90 15.22
N SER A 48 5.37 12.13 13.97
CA SER A 48 4.81 13.42 13.57
C SER A 48 3.46 13.64 14.23
N LYS A 49 3.11 14.90 14.52
CA LYS A 49 1.76 15.29 14.95
C LYS A 49 0.76 15.36 13.79
N SER A 50 1.26 15.31 12.56
CA SER A 50 0.43 15.34 11.35
C SER A 50 -0.55 14.18 11.31
N GLU A 51 -1.76 14.45 10.86
CA GLU A 51 -2.71 13.45 10.45
C GLU A 51 -2.15 12.67 9.25
N ARG A 52 -2.42 11.36 9.19
CA ARG A 52 -1.84 10.48 8.19
C ARG A 52 -2.93 9.78 7.41
N TRP A 53 -2.99 10.08 6.13
CA TRP A 53 -3.96 9.49 5.23
C TRP A 53 -3.28 8.52 4.27
N MET A 54 -3.99 7.46 3.88
CA MET A 54 -3.49 6.45 2.96
C MET A 54 -4.39 6.38 1.74
N MET A 55 -3.83 6.68 0.58
CA MET A 55 -4.51 6.58 -0.71
C MET A 55 -4.20 5.23 -1.36
N TYR A 56 -5.27 4.50 -1.67
CA TYR A 56 -5.20 3.17 -2.28
C TYR A 56 -5.32 3.32 -3.79
N HIS A 57 -4.17 3.35 -4.48
CA HIS A 57 -4.13 3.46 -5.95
C HIS A 57 -4.19 2.11 -6.65
N ASP A 58 -3.56 1.10 -6.06
CA ASP A 58 -3.42 -0.21 -6.65
C ASP A 58 -4.30 -1.21 -5.91
N PHE A 59 -5.61 -1.12 -6.15
CA PHE A 59 -6.53 -2.15 -5.70
C PHE A 59 -6.14 -3.54 -6.20
N GLY A 60 -5.34 -3.67 -7.26
CA GLY A 60 -4.82 -4.95 -7.75
C GLY A 60 -3.99 -5.72 -6.72
N TYR A 61 -3.40 -5.02 -5.75
CA TYR A 61 -2.70 -5.65 -4.62
C TYR A 61 -3.63 -6.13 -3.49
N PHE A 62 -4.90 -5.73 -3.54
CA PHE A 62 -5.90 -5.93 -2.49
C PHE A 62 -7.15 -6.66 -2.98
N TYR A 63 -7.38 -6.72 -4.28
CA TYR A 63 -8.54 -7.33 -4.90
C TYR A 63 -8.14 -7.90 -6.27
N PRO A 64 -8.53 -9.13 -6.61
CA PRO A 64 -8.09 -9.80 -7.83
C PRO A 64 -8.55 -9.11 -9.12
N TYR A 65 -9.69 -8.40 -9.11
CA TYR A 65 -10.18 -7.64 -10.27
C TYR A 65 -10.44 -6.18 -9.88
N PRO A 66 -9.41 -5.34 -9.73
CA PRO A 66 -9.56 -4.00 -9.19
C PRO A 66 -10.52 -3.12 -10.00
N SER A 67 -10.65 -3.37 -11.30
CA SER A 67 -11.62 -2.70 -12.18
C SER A 67 -13.09 -3.07 -11.91
N GLN A 68 -13.34 -4.14 -11.17
CA GLN A 68 -14.68 -4.61 -10.78
C GLN A 68 -15.02 -4.25 -9.32
N LEU A 69 -14.11 -3.59 -8.61
CA LEU A 69 -14.33 -3.15 -7.25
C LEU A 69 -15.29 -1.95 -7.27
N THR A 70 -16.49 -2.13 -6.71
CA THR A 70 -17.50 -1.07 -6.61
C THR A 70 -17.55 -0.44 -5.22
N ASP A 71 -17.13 -1.19 -4.19
CA ASP A 71 -17.11 -0.73 -2.80
C ASP A 71 -15.89 -1.27 -2.05
N ILE A 72 -15.32 -0.47 -1.14
CA ILE A 72 -14.19 -0.82 -0.28
C ILE A 72 -14.55 -2.00 0.65
N GLN A 73 -15.82 -2.15 1.05
CA GLN A 73 -16.30 -3.26 1.87
C GLN A 73 -16.11 -4.63 1.22
N GLN A 74 -15.94 -4.67 -0.11
CA GLN A 74 -15.63 -5.90 -0.85
C GLN A 74 -14.20 -6.41 -0.58
N ILE A 75 -13.33 -5.56 -0.03
CA ILE A 75 -11.96 -5.91 0.35
C ILE A 75 -11.96 -6.60 1.72
N LYS A 76 -11.68 -7.90 1.74
CA LYS A 76 -11.56 -8.70 2.96
C LYS A 76 -10.31 -8.33 3.76
N THR A 77 -10.51 -7.74 4.93
CA THR A 77 -9.46 -7.48 5.93
C THR A 77 -9.49 -8.51 7.07
N PRO A 78 -8.35 -8.86 7.70
CA PRO A 78 -6.99 -8.41 7.39
C PRO A 78 -6.50 -8.94 6.04
N MET A 79 -5.64 -8.17 5.37
CA MET A 79 -5.11 -8.55 4.07
C MET A 79 -4.16 -9.74 4.19
N ASN A 80 -4.60 -10.90 3.72
CA ASN A 80 -3.78 -12.11 3.63
C ASN A 80 -4.08 -12.86 2.31
N ILE A 81 -3.20 -13.79 1.94
CA ILE A 81 -3.30 -14.54 0.67
C ILE A 81 -4.64 -15.29 0.58
N LYS A 82 -5.08 -15.89 1.69
CA LYS A 82 -6.34 -16.63 1.76
C LYS A 82 -7.54 -15.72 1.46
N HIS A 83 -7.57 -14.53 2.04
CA HIS A 83 -8.60 -13.52 1.79
C HIS A 83 -8.55 -13.01 0.36
N PHE A 84 -7.35 -12.80 -0.20
CA PHE A 84 -7.17 -12.38 -1.59
C PHE A 84 -7.79 -13.37 -2.58
N PHE A 85 -7.47 -14.67 -2.46
CA PHE A 85 -8.10 -15.70 -3.30
C PHE A 85 -9.60 -15.88 -3.00
N ALA A 86 -10.03 -15.70 -1.74
CA ALA A 86 -11.44 -15.77 -1.37
C ALA A 86 -12.28 -14.58 -1.85
N MET A 87 -11.65 -13.56 -2.45
CA MET A 87 -12.33 -12.46 -3.14
C MET A 87 -12.45 -12.69 -4.65
N ASN A 88 -11.86 -13.77 -5.17
CA ASN A 88 -12.04 -14.16 -6.56
C ASN A 88 -13.45 -14.73 -6.74
N THR A 89 -14.28 -14.03 -7.50
CA THR A 89 -15.65 -14.43 -7.86
C THR A 89 -15.70 -15.27 -9.14
N SER A 90 -14.59 -15.35 -9.88
CA SER A 90 -14.52 -16.08 -11.15
C SER A 90 -14.30 -17.58 -10.93
N LYS A 91 -15.23 -18.40 -11.44
CA LYS A 91 -15.09 -19.87 -11.53
C LYS A 91 -14.19 -20.32 -12.69
N ASN A 92 -13.70 -19.40 -13.52
CA ASN A 92 -12.84 -19.72 -14.66
C ASN A 92 -11.40 -19.98 -14.20
N PRO A 93 -10.84 -21.19 -14.41
CA PRO A 93 -9.49 -21.55 -13.95
C PRO A 93 -8.38 -20.77 -14.66
N ILE A 94 -8.59 -20.32 -15.90
CA ILE A 94 -7.61 -19.50 -16.64
C ILE A 94 -7.46 -18.14 -15.98
N ARG A 95 -8.57 -17.53 -15.54
CA ARG A 95 -8.54 -16.25 -14.82
C ARG A 95 -7.90 -16.38 -13.44
N LEU A 96 -8.03 -17.54 -12.79
CA LEU A 96 -7.36 -17.84 -11.53
C LEU A 96 -5.84 -17.95 -11.72
N LEU A 97 -5.39 -18.53 -12.84
CA LEU A 97 -3.97 -18.69 -13.15
C LEU A 97 -3.27 -17.35 -13.44
N LEU A 98 -4.01 -16.38 -13.97
CA LEU A 98 -3.53 -15.00 -14.16
C LEU A 98 -3.40 -14.19 -12.85
N LEU A 99 -3.89 -14.73 -11.73
CA LEU A 99 -3.77 -14.14 -10.39
C LEU A 99 -2.61 -14.72 -9.56
N LEU A 100 -1.95 -15.79 -10.06
CA LEU A 100 -0.75 -16.39 -9.48
C LEU A 100 0.51 -15.71 -10.02
#